data_AF-A0A2M8C6H3-F1
#
_entry.id   AF-A0A2M8C6H3-F1
#
_cell.length_a   1.000
_cell.length_b   1.000
_cell.length_c   1.000
_cell.angle_alpha   90.00
_cell.angle_beta   90.00
_cell.angle_gamma   90.00
#
_symmetry.space_group_name_H-M   'P 1'
#
loop_
_entity.id
_entity.type
_entity.pdbx_description
1 polymer ?
#
loop_
_entity_poly.entity_id
_entity_poly.type
_entity_poly.pdbx_seq_one_letter_code
_entity_poly.pdbx_strand_id
1 'polypeptide(L)'
;NPPYNDTTSIIRNSIKDVSVQNIIDFDIKTRDLGMSFLLSYDKLKANYICVLHPLSYLIKKANFTLLSKFAKNYKLIDGIIISSHEFSETSRGMAFPILIALYKRDQNGMNYEYIKNYQFKVKNDGYFCLNDFDTIVNYVQKYPNKKYLNKNDKPVAKFWTLRDINALKRNRTFIDSDTYNTVYILMEKFPYYCYIDVFKQYTDKMPYFIGNCDVIIDNEKFNKIKECFIAQSVHTNSILKNKFKFREIPNAKLKIDNYFKELLGSKLGEKYAKNFN
;
A
#
# COMPACT_ATOMS: atom_id res chain seq x y z
N ASN A 1 -11.01 -8.90 15.37
CA ASN A 1 -9.68 -8.40 14.91
C ASN A 1 -9.65 -8.38 13.38
N PRO A 2 -9.24 -7.29 12.70
CA PRO A 2 -9.56 -7.04 11.30
C PRO A 2 -8.96 -7.95 10.21
N PRO A 3 -7.97 -8.85 10.42
CA PRO A 3 -7.53 -9.68 9.29
C PRO A 3 -8.40 -10.93 9.04
N TYR A 4 -9.48 -11.15 9.81
CA TYR A 4 -10.19 -12.44 9.82
C TYR A 4 -11.59 -12.42 9.20
N ASN A 5 -12.04 -11.27 8.69
CA ASN A 5 -13.42 -11.09 8.24
C ASN A 5 -13.60 -11.17 6.72
N ASP A 6 -12.52 -11.20 5.95
CA ASP A 6 -12.57 -11.50 4.51
C ASP A 6 -12.74 -13.03 4.33
N THR A 7 -13.95 -13.46 4.02
CA THR A 7 -14.29 -14.88 3.82
C THR A 7 -13.60 -15.51 2.61
N THR A 8 -12.98 -14.69 1.74
CA THR A 8 -12.25 -15.15 0.54
C THR A 8 -10.73 -15.23 0.75
N SER A 9 -10.22 -14.75 1.90
CA SER A 9 -8.78 -14.78 2.19
C SER A 9 -8.31 -16.18 2.60
N ILE A 10 -7.19 -16.62 2.01
CA ILE A 10 -6.55 -17.94 2.27
C ILE A 10 -6.08 -18.06 3.74
N ILE A 11 -5.76 -16.94 4.39
CA ILE A 11 -5.22 -16.94 5.75
C ILE A 11 -6.32 -17.36 6.74
N ARG A 12 -6.02 -18.40 7.54
CA ARG A 12 -6.92 -18.98 8.55
C ARG A 12 -8.30 -19.32 8.01
N ASN A 13 -8.38 -19.86 6.79
CA ASN A 13 -9.65 -20.22 6.18
C ASN A 13 -10.46 -21.26 7.00
N SER A 14 -9.78 -22.11 7.77
CA SER A 14 -10.40 -23.16 8.58
C SER A 14 -11.30 -22.66 9.72
N ILE A 15 -11.13 -21.40 10.15
CA ILE A 15 -11.97 -20.79 11.21
C ILE A 15 -13.02 -19.83 10.66
N LYS A 16 -13.13 -19.71 9.33
CA LYS A 16 -14.06 -18.79 8.68
C LYS A 16 -15.34 -19.53 8.34
N ASP A 17 -16.43 -19.11 8.97
CA ASP A 17 -17.74 -19.63 8.64
C ASP A 17 -18.35 -18.82 7.49
N VAL A 18 -18.39 -19.43 6.31
CA VAL A 18 -18.98 -18.82 5.10
C VAL A 18 -20.50 -18.72 5.23
N SER A 19 -21.14 -19.53 6.09
CA SER A 19 -22.59 -19.49 6.30
C SER A 19 -23.07 -18.15 6.85
N VAL A 20 -22.20 -17.45 7.61
CA VAL A 20 -22.47 -16.08 8.10
C VAL A 20 -22.77 -15.11 6.95
N GLN A 21 -22.17 -15.31 5.78
CA GLN A 21 -22.46 -14.46 4.62
C GLN A 21 -23.89 -14.64 4.11
N ASN A 22 -24.53 -15.79 4.34
CA ASN A 22 -25.88 -16.08 3.87
C ASN A 22 -26.97 -15.42 4.72
N ILE A 23 -26.62 -14.98 5.93
CA ILE A 23 -27.55 -14.32 6.86
C ILE A 23 -27.38 -12.79 6.92
N ILE A 24 -26.37 -12.23 6.27
CA ILE A 24 -26.18 -10.78 6.20
C ILE A 24 -27.14 -10.19 5.17
N ASP A 25 -27.84 -9.13 5.56
CA ASP A 25 -28.73 -8.39 4.66
C ASP A 25 -28.00 -7.95 3.39
N PHE A 26 -28.63 -8.19 2.24
CA PHE A 26 -28.04 -7.97 0.93
C PHE A 26 -27.50 -6.55 0.72
N ASP A 27 -28.12 -5.55 1.36
CA ASP A 27 -27.78 -4.14 1.19
C ASP A 27 -26.51 -3.71 1.93
N ILE A 28 -26.07 -4.45 2.95
CA ILE A 28 -24.84 -4.20 3.72
C ILE A 28 -23.81 -5.32 3.54
N LYS A 29 -24.14 -6.37 2.78
CA LYS A 29 -23.28 -7.53 2.57
C LYS A 29 -22.04 -7.17 1.77
N THR A 30 -20.88 -7.46 2.35
CA THR A 30 -19.58 -7.41 1.68
C THR A 30 -18.76 -8.63 2.05
N ARG A 31 -17.75 -8.93 1.23
CA ARG A 31 -16.81 -10.03 1.52
C ARG A 31 -16.03 -9.84 2.83
N ASP A 32 -15.89 -8.60 3.31
CA ASP A 32 -15.19 -8.25 4.54
C ASP A 32 -16.19 -7.76 5.59
N LEU A 33 -16.46 -8.58 6.62
CA LEU A 33 -17.42 -8.22 7.67
C LEU A 33 -17.11 -6.88 8.38
N GLY A 34 -15.85 -6.43 8.43
CA GLY A 34 -15.52 -5.12 8.98
C GLY A 34 -16.10 -3.97 8.15
N MET A 35 -16.16 -4.13 6.83
CA MET A 35 -16.84 -3.19 5.94
C MET A 35 -18.36 -3.29 6.06
N SER A 36 -18.89 -4.52 6.16
CA SER A 36 -20.32 -4.73 6.40
C SER A 36 -20.78 -4.04 7.69
N PHE A 37 -19.93 -4.04 8.72
CA PHE A 37 -20.20 -3.34 9.98
C PHE A 37 -20.26 -1.81 9.78
N LEU A 38 -19.36 -1.22 8.98
CA LEU A 38 -19.47 0.21 8.63
C LEU A 38 -20.77 0.54 7.89
N LEU A 39 -21.17 -0.31 6.94
CA LEU A 39 -22.43 -0.16 6.21
C LEU A 39 -23.67 -0.29 7.12
N SER A 40 -23.58 -1.09 8.20
CA SER A 40 -24.69 -1.21 9.16
C SER A 40 -24.99 0.11 9.88
N TYR A 41 -24.00 0.98 10.14
CA TYR A 41 -24.27 2.29 10.73
C TYR A 41 -25.09 3.19 9.80
N ASP A 42 -24.86 3.09 8.48
CA ASP A 42 -25.69 3.78 7.50
C ASP A 42 -27.13 3.27 7.50
N LYS A 43 -27.30 1.95 7.54
CA LYS A 43 -28.62 1.31 7.65
C LYS A 43 -29.37 1.75 8.92
N LEU A 44 -28.66 1.83 10.05
CA LEU A 44 -29.19 2.30 11.32
C LEU A 44 -29.36 3.83 11.40
N LYS A 45 -28.87 4.57 10.39
CA LYS A 45 -28.93 6.04 10.31
C LYS A 45 -28.33 6.74 11.53
N ALA A 46 -27.22 6.22 12.06
CA ALA A 46 -26.51 6.82 13.19
C ALA A 46 -26.14 8.29 12.91
N ASN A 47 -26.33 9.19 13.88
CA ASN A 47 -25.95 10.60 13.69
C ASN A 47 -24.43 10.80 13.77
N TYR A 48 -23.79 10.05 14.67
CA TYR A 48 -22.35 10.04 14.90
C TYR A 48 -21.88 8.60 15.05
N ILE A 49 -20.66 8.34 14.61
CA ILE A 49 -20.03 7.02 14.70
C ILE A 49 -18.59 7.22 15.17
N CYS A 50 -18.26 6.67 16.32
CA CYS A 50 -16.86 6.53 16.76
C CYS A 50 -16.47 5.06 16.64
N VAL A 51 -15.53 4.76 15.75
CA VAL A 51 -15.20 3.36 15.41
C VAL A 51 -13.73 3.21 15.06
N LEU A 52 -13.22 2.02 15.36
CA LEU A 52 -11.88 1.59 14.98
C LEU A 52 -11.95 0.70 13.74
N HIS A 53 -11.22 1.02 12.67
CA HIS A 53 -11.10 0.14 11.50
C HIS A 53 -9.74 0.27 10.82
N PRO A 54 -9.32 -0.69 9.96
CA PRO A 54 -8.11 -0.55 9.17
C PRO A 54 -8.14 0.72 8.32
N LEU A 55 -7.05 1.48 8.28
CA LEU A 55 -6.95 2.68 7.44
C LEU A 55 -7.19 2.35 5.95
N SER A 56 -6.78 1.15 5.54
CA SER A 56 -6.95 0.63 4.17
C SER A 56 -8.40 0.61 3.66
N TYR A 57 -9.41 0.70 4.53
CA TYR A 57 -10.81 0.81 4.11
C TYR A 57 -11.08 2.13 3.38
N LEU A 58 -10.40 3.20 3.78
CA LEU A 58 -10.54 4.53 3.16
C LEU A 58 -9.50 4.75 2.08
N ILE A 59 -8.22 4.43 2.35
CA ILE A 59 -7.12 4.87 1.49
C ILE A 59 -6.91 4.03 0.23
N LYS A 60 -7.56 2.86 0.14
CA LYS A 60 -7.55 2.04 -1.08
C LYS A 60 -8.83 2.30 -1.86
N LYS A 61 -8.71 2.84 -3.07
CA LYS A 61 -9.87 3.17 -3.93
C LYS A 61 -10.89 2.03 -4.06
N ALA A 62 -10.43 0.80 -4.31
CA ALA A 62 -11.33 -0.35 -4.44
C ALA A 62 -12.13 -0.63 -3.15
N ASN A 63 -11.49 -0.47 -1.99
CA ASN A 63 -12.12 -0.63 -0.69
C ASN A 63 -13.12 0.50 -0.41
N PHE A 64 -12.73 1.73 -0.71
CA PHE A 64 -13.59 2.90 -0.56
C PHE A 64 -14.85 2.80 -1.41
N THR A 65 -14.74 2.27 -2.64
CA THR A 65 -15.89 2.02 -3.51
C THR A 65 -16.89 1.04 -2.90
N LEU A 66 -16.42 -0.01 -2.21
CA LEU A 66 -17.30 -0.95 -1.50
C LEU A 66 -18.08 -0.27 -0.35
N LEU A 67 -17.53 0.80 0.21
CA LEU A 67 -18.17 1.61 1.25
C LEU A 67 -19.02 2.76 0.68
N SER A 68 -19.32 2.79 -0.62
CA SER A 68 -19.94 3.94 -1.27
C SER A 68 -21.27 4.41 -0.65
N LYS A 69 -22.11 3.51 -0.12
CA LYS A 69 -23.34 3.90 0.60
C LYS A 69 -23.04 4.69 1.87
N PHE A 70 -22.17 4.14 2.70
CA PHE A 70 -21.65 4.80 3.90
C PHE A 70 -20.97 6.14 3.55
N ALA A 71 -20.06 6.12 2.57
CA ALA A 71 -19.32 7.31 2.17
C ALA A 71 -20.22 8.43 1.66
N LYS A 72 -21.35 8.13 1.00
CA LYS A 72 -22.31 9.15 0.54
C LYS A 72 -23.04 9.86 1.68
N ASN A 73 -23.19 9.22 2.84
CA ASN A 73 -24.03 9.70 3.93
C ASN A 73 -23.25 10.14 5.18
N TYR A 74 -21.93 9.98 5.18
CA TYR A 74 -21.06 10.30 6.32
C TYR A 74 -19.80 11.01 5.89
N LYS A 75 -19.34 11.95 6.72
CA LYS A 75 -18.01 12.57 6.64
C LYS A 75 -17.15 12.13 7.82
N LEU A 76 -15.89 11.82 7.54
CA LEU A 76 -14.85 11.70 8.56
C LEU A 76 -14.53 13.10 9.09
N ILE A 77 -14.89 13.40 10.34
CA ILE A 77 -14.69 14.73 10.92
C ILE A 77 -13.45 14.81 11.81
N ASP A 78 -13.05 13.70 12.41
CA ASP A 78 -11.77 13.57 13.13
C ASP A 78 -11.25 12.13 13.00
N GLY A 79 -9.94 11.97 13.06
CA GLY A 79 -9.33 10.66 12.97
C GLY A 79 -7.88 10.66 13.40
N ILE A 80 -7.49 9.61 14.14
CA ILE A 80 -6.11 9.36 14.54
C ILE A 80 -5.67 7.95 14.14
N ILE A 81 -4.54 7.90 13.43
CA ILE A 81 -3.88 6.66 13.04
C ILE A 81 -3.05 6.15 14.21
N ILE A 82 -3.24 4.88 14.55
CA ILE A 82 -2.47 4.15 15.54
C ILE A 82 -1.88 2.87 14.92
N SER A 83 -0.81 2.38 15.54
CA SER A 83 -0.23 1.09 15.19
C SER A 83 -1.13 -0.05 15.65
N SER A 84 -1.25 -1.11 14.85
CA SER A 84 -1.88 -2.34 15.31
C SER A 84 -1.21 -2.93 16.55
N HIS A 85 0.09 -2.70 16.75
CA HIS A 85 0.83 -3.20 17.92
C HIS A 85 0.33 -2.67 19.27
N GLU A 86 -0.54 -1.67 19.29
CA GLU A 86 -1.25 -1.23 20.50
C GLU A 86 -2.17 -2.34 21.08
N PHE A 87 -2.52 -3.35 20.28
CA PHE A 87 -3.34 -4.48 20.68
C PHE A 87 -2.48 -5.75 20.77
N SER A 88 -2.33 -6.31 21.97
CA SER A 88 -1.50 -7.48 22.28
C SER A 88 -1.85 -8.74 21.48
N GLU A 89 -3.09 -8.88 21.04
CA GLU A 89 -3.59 -10.02 20.25
C GLU A 89 -3.57 -9.81 18.72
N THR A 90 -3.07 -8.67 18.24
CA THR A 90 -2.88 -8.44 16.80
C THR A 90 -1.56 -9.03 16.31
N SER A 91 -1.33 -9.03 14.98
CA SER A 91 -0.17 -9.64 14.34
C SER A 91 1.15 -9.23 15.00
N ARG A 92 1.80 -10.18 15.68
CA ARG A 92 3.10 -10.00 16.35
C ARG A 92 4.27 -9.69 15.41
N GLY A 93 4.06 -9.81 14.09
CA GLY A 93 5.13 -9.66 13.10
C GLY A 93 5.24 -8.26 12.51
N MET A 94 4.15 -7.70 11.98
CA MET A 94 4.18 -6.47 11.19
C MET A 94 3.02 -5.55 11.59
N ALA A 95 3.38 -4.33 11.99
CA ALA A 95 2.41 -3.30 12.27
C ALA A 95 1.66 -2.89 10.99
N PHE A 96 0.36 -2.66 11.12
CA PHE A 96 -0.46 -2.05 10.09
C PHE A 96 -1.26 -0.88 10.68
N PRO A 97 -1.63 0.12 9.86
CA PRO A 97 -2.36 1.29 10.33
C PRO A 97 -3.82 0.97 10.66
N ILE A 98 -4.22 1.40 11.84
CA ILE A 98 -5.60 1.39 12.29
C ILE A 98 -6.03 2.84 12.48
N LEU A 99 -7.22 3.20 12.02
CA LEU A 99 -7.82 4.51 12.23
C LEU A 99 -8.85 4.41 13.37
N ILE A 100 -8.67 5.22 14.41
CA ILE A 100 -9.77 5.61 15.30
C ILE A 100 -10.46 6.77 14.60
N ALA A 101 -11.68 6.56 14.13
CA ALA A 101 -12.40 7.49 13.28
C ALA A 101 -13.68 7.99 13.97
N LEU A 102 -13.91 9.30 13.88
CA LEU A 102 -15.17 9.93 14.20
C LEU A 102 -15.85 10.39 12.90
N TYR A 103 -17.01 9.80 12.61
CA TYR A 103 -17.86 10.19 11.50
C TYR A 103 -19.10 10.93 11.98
N LYS A 104 -19.56 11.87 11.17
CA LYS A 104 -20.85 12.54 11.32
C LYS A 104 -21.69 12.30 10.07
N ARG A 105 -22.99 12.04 10.27
CA ARG A 105 -23.94 11.93 9.17
C ARG A 105 -24.04 13.29 8.45
N ASP A 106 -23.88 13.27 7.14
CA ASP A 106 -23.78 14.46 6.30
C ASP A 106 -24.40 14.17 4.93
N GLN A 107 -25.22 15.08 4.40
CA GLN A 107 -25.94 14.87 3.14
C GLN A 107 -25.02 14.85 1.91
N ASN A 108 -23.82 15.40 2.01
CA ASN A 108 -22.84 15.42 0.92
C ASN A 108 -21.81 14.28 1.06
N GLY A 109 -21.71 13.70 2.27
CA GLY A 109 -20.78 12.63 2.58
C GLY A 109 -19.33 12.97 2.23
N MET A 110 -18.55 11.93 1.94
CA MET A 110 -17.18 11.99 1.47
C MET A 110 -17.02 11.25 0.15
N ASN A 111 -16.25 11.83 -0.77
CA ASN A 111 -15.78 11.15 -1.97
C ASN A 111 -14.31 10.73 -1.81
N TYR A 112 -13.75 10.03 -2.79
CA TYR A 112 -12.36 9.56 -2.67
C TYR A 112 -11.35 10.72 -2.71
N GLU A 113 -11.69 11.82 -3.39
CA GLU A 113 -10.85 13.02 -3.40
C GLU A 113 -10.74 13.65 -2.01
N TYR A 114 -11.85 13.70 -1.28
CA TYR A 114 -11.88 14.12 0.12
C TYR A 114 -10.91 13.29 0.96
N ILE A 115 -10.94 11.96 0.83
CA ILE A 115 -10.01 11.06 1.54
C ILE A 115 -8.56 11.30 1.14
N LYS A 116 -8.28 11.54 -0.15
CA LYS A 116 -6.91 11.80 -0.60
C LYS A 116 -6.30 13.05 0.04
N ASN A 117 -7.11 14.08 0.24
CA ASN A 117 -6.68 15.36 0.80
C ASN A 117 -6.90 15.46 2.33
N TYR A 118 -7.44 14.41 2.96
CA TYR A 118 -7.65 14.41 4.40
C TYR A 118 -6.32 14.32 5.15
N GLN A 119 -6.13 15.21 6.13
CA GLN A 119 -4.95 15.25 6.98
C GLN A 119 -5.15 14.34 8.19
N PHE A 120 -4.75 13.08 8.06
CA PHE A 120 -4.86 12.11 9.14
C PHE A 120 -3.83 12.42 10.23
N LYS A 121 -4.27 12.63 11.48
CA LYS A 121 -3.35 12.70 12.62
C LYS A 121 -2.71 11.33 12.82
N VAL A 122 -1.41 11.28 13.12
CA VAL A 122 -0.72 10.05 13.49
C VAL A 122 -0.33 10.13 14.96
N LYS A 123 -0.66 9.10 15.76
CA LYS A 123 -0.35 9.09 17.19
C LYS A 123 1.17 9.24 17.42
N ASN A 124 1.54 10.21 18.26
CA ASN A 124 2.92 10.57 18.60
C ASN A 124 3.76 11.08 17.40
N ASP A 125 3.09 11.58 16.37
CA ASP A 125 3.65 11.98 15.09
C ASP A 125 2.88 13.19 14.52
N GLY A 126 3.22 13.58 13.29
CA GLY A 126 2.54 14.67 12.59
C GLY A 126 1.27 14.23 11.86
N TYR A 127 1.08 14.79 10.68
CA TYR A 127 -0.04 14.48 9.80
C TYR A 127 0.41 13.61 8.62
N PHE A 128 -0.50 12.79 8.13
CA PHE A 128 -0.35 12.01 6.92
C PHE A 128 -1.48 12.34 5.95
N CYS A 129 -1.13 12.67 4.72
CA CYS A 129 -2.07 12.91 3.63
C CYS A 129 -1.64 12.09 2.41
N LEU A 130 -2.60 11.44 1.74
CA LEU A 130 -2.30 10.60 0.59
C LEU A 130 -1.83 11.42 -0.61
N ASN A 131 -2.40 12.60 -0.80
CA ASN A 131 -2.11 13.46 -1.95
C ASN A 131 -0.73 14.13 -1.86
N ASP A 132 -0.03 13.99 -0.73
CA ASP A 132 1.32 14.54 -0.55
C ASP A 132 2.38 13.70 -1.28
N PHE A 133 2.03 12.48 -1.71
CA PHE A 133 2.95 11.51 -2.31
C PHE A 133 2.57 11.20 -3.75
N ASP A 134 3.58 11.19 -4.61
CA ASP A 134 3.52 10.44 -5.86
C ASP A 134 3.84 8.96 -5.58
N THR A 135 3.32 8.07 -6.41
CA THR A 135 3.34 6.62 -6.18
C THR A 135 3.73 5.86 -7.44
N ILE A 136 4.40 4.73 -7.25
CA ILE A 136 5.00 3.96 -8.33
C ILE A 136 3.98 3.47 -9.37
N VAL A 137 2.70 3.36 -8.98
CA VAL A 137 1.61 2.86 -9.82
C VAL A 137 1.31 3.77 -11.01
N ASN A 138 1.77 5.03 -10.96
CA ASN A 138 1.75 5.95 -12.10
C ASN A 138 2.77 5.57 -13.18
N TYR A 139 3.76 4.75 -12.85
CA TYR A 139 4.90 4.43 -13.71
C TYR A 139 4.96 2.96 -14.12
N VAL A 140 4.34 2.05 -13.35
CA VAL A 140 4.42 0.59 -13.54
C VAL A 140 3.07 -0.10 -13.56
N GLN A 141 3.02 -1.29 -14.16
CA GLN A 141 1.89 -2.20 -14.03
C GLN A 141 2.01 -3.03 -12.76
N LYS A 142 0.95 -3.05 -11.96
CA LYS A 142 0.90 -3.81 -10.70
C LYS A 142 0.59 -5.29 -10.92
N TYR A 143 -0.28 -5.58 -11.87
CA TYR A 143 -0.93 -6.87 -12.06
C TYR A 143 -0.49 -7.54 -13.38
N PRO A 144 -0.73 -8.85 -13.54
CA PRO A 144 -0.30 -9.59 -14.71
C PRO A 144 -0.76 -8.95 -16.01
N ASN A 145 0.20 -8.74 -16.91
CA ASN A 145 0.03 -7.89 -18.09
C ASN A 145 0.25 -8.62 -19.42
N LYS A 146 0.36 -9.96 -19.41
CA LYS A 146 0.62 -10.76 -20.62
C LYS A 146 -0.32 -10.42 -21.78
N LYS A 147 -1.60 -10.21 -21.48
CA LYS A 147 -2.64 -9.89 -22.48
C LYS A 147 -2.52 -8.49 -23.09
N TYR A 148 -1.71 -7.62 -22.51
CA TYR A 148 -1.46 -6.26 -22.98
C TYR A 148 -0.14 -6.12 -23.74
N LEU A 149 0.64 -7.21 -23.84
CA LEU A 149 1.87 -7.21 -24.63
C LEU A 149 1.55 -7.39 -26.11
N ASN A 150 2.19 -6.57 -26.93
CA ASN A 150 2.18 -6.72 -28.38
C ASN A 150 3.12 -7.84 -28.82
N LYS A 151 2.92 -8.36 -30.03
CA LYS A 151 3.77 -9.42 -30.61
C LYS A 151 5.26 -9.04 -30.67
N ASN A 152 5.56 -7.75 -30.84
CA ASN A 152 6.92 -7.24 -30.97
C ASN A 152 7.56 -6.84 -29.63
N ASP A 153 6.80 -6.89 -28.53
CA ASP A 153 7.32 -6.54 -27.22
C ASP A 153 8.32 -7.60 -26.77
N LYS A 154 9.46 -7.13 -26.26
CA LYS A 154 10.54 -7.98 -25.75
C LYS A 154 10.74 -7.71 -24.26
N PRO A 155 10.03 -8.44 -23.37
CA PRO A 155 10.25 -8.33 -21.95
C PRO A 155 11.69 -8.66 -21.57
N VAL A 156 12.33 -7.78 -20.81
CA VAL A 156 13.72 -7.93 -20.36
C VAL A 156 13.82 -8.55 -18.97
N ALA A 157 12.73 -8.49 -18.21
CA ALA A 157 12.62 -9.08 -16.88
C ALA A 157 11.18 -9.48 -16.56
N LYS A 158 11.01 -10.22 -15.46
CA LYS A 158 9.71 -10.61 -14.91
C LYS A 158 9.67 -10.20 -13.43
N PHE A 159 8.52 -9.75 -12.99
CA PHE A 159 8.28 -9.30 -11.62
C PHE A 159 7.04 -9.98 -11.06
N TRP A 160 7.02 -10.18 -9.75
CA TRP A 160 5.83 -10.64 -9.05
C TRP A 160 4.86 -9.49 -8.82
N THR A 161 3.56 -9.71 -9.02
CA THR A 161 2.48 -8.73 -8.80
C THR A 161 2.71 -7.83 -7.57
N LEU A 162 2.64 -6.52 -7.80
CA LEU A 162 2.76 -5.49 -6.77
C LEU A 162 1.39 -5.19 -6.15
N ARG A 163 1.30 -5.12 -4.83
CA ARG A 163 0.06 -4.77 -4.11
C ARG A 163 0.22 -3.50 -3.29
N ASP A 164 0.74 -3.62 -2.07
CA ASP A 164 1.06 -2.51 -1.19
C ASP A 164 2.43 -2.77 -0.54
N ILE A 165 2.95 -1.79 0.20
CA ILE A 165 4.26 -1.89 0.86
C ILE A 165 4.33 -3.09 1.81
N ASN A 166 3.28 -3.38 2.58
CA ASN A 166 3.22 -4.53 3.46
C ASN A 166 3.26 -5.87 2.69
N ALA A 167 2.63 -5.96 1.52
CA ALA A 167 2.74 -7.12 0.65
C ALA A 167 4.13 -7.24 0.02
N LEU A 168 4.76 -6.11 -0.35
CA LEU A 168 6.13 -6.09 -0.90
C LEU A 168 7.14 -6.66 0.09
N LYS A 169 7.00 -6.36 1.40
CA LYS A 169 7.83 -6.94 2.47
C LYS A 169 7.86 -8.47 2.43
N ARG A 170 6.71 -9.10 2.17
CA ARG A 170 6.56 -10.58 2.21
C ARG A 170 6.85 -11.26 0.88
N ASN A 171 6.55 -10.60 -0.24
CA ASN A 171 6.62 -11.23 -1.55
C ASN A 171 8.01 -11.09 -2.19
N ARG A 172 8.33 -11.99 -3.13
CA ARG A 172 9.49 -11.80 -4.01
C ARG A 172 9.26 -10.61 -4.94
N THR A 173 10.34 -10.07 -5.49
CA THR A 173 10.35 -8.97 -6.46
C THR A 173 10.51 -9.55 -7.86
N PHE A 174 11.73 -9.67 -8.37
CA PHE A 174 12.02 -10.34 -9.63
C PHE A 174 11.80 -11.86 -9.53
N ILE A 175 11.34 -12.45 -10.63
CA ILE A 175 11.10 -13.90 -10.78
C ILE A 175 11.69 -14.41 -12.10
N ASP A 176 11.96 -15.71 -12.18
CA ASP A 176 12.54 -16.40 -13.33
C ASP A 176 11.48 -17.13 -14.18
N SER A 177 10.53 -17.76 -13.48
CA SER A 177 9.46 -18.58 -14.02
C SER A 177 8.16 -17.80 -14.23
N ASP A 178 7.38 -18.25 -15.22
CA ASP A 178 6.04 -17.72 -15.45
C ASP A 178 5.07 -18.34 -14.44
N THR A 179 4.29 -17.47 -13.83
CA THR A 179 3.20 -17.77 -12.89
C THR A 179 1.98 -16.90 -13.20
N TYR A 180 0.84 -17.22 -12.59
CA TYR A 180 -0.36 -16.38 -12.69
C TYR A 180 -0.18 -14.96 -12.10
N ASN A 181 0.90 -14.70 -11.35
CA ASN A 181 1.24 -13.38 -10.80
C ASN A 181 2.35 -12.64 -11.59
N THR A 182 2.65 -13.09 -12.81
CA THR A 182 3.78 -12.54 -13.57
C THR A 182 3.44 -11.21 -14.23
N VAL A 183 4.24 -10.21 -13.91
CA VAL A 183 4.30 -8.94 -14.63
C VAL A 183 5.56 -8.97 -15.50
N TYR A 184 5.37 -8.85 -16.81
CA TYR A 184 6.45 -8.77 -17.78
C TYR A 184 6.92 -7.31 -17.90
N ILE A 185 8.24 -7.10 -17.86
CA ILE A 185 8.83 -5.77 -17.81
C ILE A 185 9.55 -5.46 -19.11
N LEU A 186 9.17 -4.35 -19.76
CA LEU A 186 9.92 -3.77 -20.88
C LEU A 186 11.08 -2.91 -20.37
N MET A 187 12.11 -2.74 -21.19
CA MET A 187 13.33 -2.02 -20.80
C MET A 187 13.04 -0.60 -20.32
N GLU A 188 12.12 0.11 -20.96
CA GLU A 188 11.72 1.47 -20.59
C GLU A 188 11.19 1.58 -19.14
N LYS A 189 10.55 0.51 -18.62
CA LYS A 189 10.00 0.47 -17.27
C LYS A 189 10.93 -0.18 -16.26
N PHE A 190 11.96 -0.89 -16.72
CA PHE A 190 12.90 -1.63 -15.88
C PHE A 190 13.51 -0.82 -14.72
N PRO A 191 13.89 0.47 -14.89
CA PRO A 191 14.41 1.27 -13.78
C PRO A 191 13.43 1.38 -12.61
N TYR A 192 12.13 1.52 -12.87
CA TYR A 192 11.10 1.64 -11.83
C TYR A 192 10.90 0.33 -11.07
N TYR A 193 11.06 -0.83 -11.72
CA TYR A 193 11.02 -2.12 -11.01
C TYR A 193 12.28 -2.34 -10.17
N CYS A 194 13.45 -1.85 -10.62
CA CYS A 194 14.67 -1.82 -9.79
C CYS A 194 14.49 -0.90 -8.58
N TYR A 195 13.82 0.24 -8.74
CA TYR A 195 13.44 1.10 -7.63
C TYR A 195 12.59 0.35 -6.58
N ILE A 196 11.58 -0.41 -7.00
CA ILE A 196 10.74 -1.21 -6.09
C ILE A 196 11.56 -2.29 -5.36
N ASP A 197 12.46 -2.97 -6.07
CA ASP A 197 13.34 -4.00 -5.47
C ASP A 197 14.27 -3.42 -4.41
N VAL A 198 14.89 -2.27 -4.71
CA VAL A 198 15.72 -1.54 -3.75
C VAL A 198 14.87 -1.01 -2.60
N PHE A 199 13.71 -0.40 -2.87
CA PHE A 199 12.78 0.09 -1.83
C PHE A 199 12.45 -1.01 -0.83
N LYS A 200 12.22 -2.25 -1.29
CA LYS A 200 11.96 -3.40 -0.42
C LYS A 200 13.01 -3.55 0.68
N GLN A 201 14.29 -3.32 0.36
CA GLN A 201 15.42 -3.43 1.30
C GLN A 201 15.37 -2.38 2.42
N TYR A 202 14.60 -1.30 2.24
CA TYR A 202 14.44 -0.21 3.22
C TYR A 202 13.08 -0.24 3.92
N THR A 203 12.23 -1.21 3.64
CA THR A 203 10.84 -1.21 4.14
C THR A 203 10.75 -1.28 5.67
N ASP A 204 11.77 -1.75 6.37
CA ASP A 204 11.83 -1.74 7.85
C ASP A 204 12.16 -0.36 8.42
N LYS A 205 12.74 0.53 7.61
CA LYS A 205 12.96 1.95 7.93
C LYS A 205 11.75 2.83 7.60
N MET A 206 10.74 2.27 6.93
CA MET A 206 9.54 2.99 6.52
C MET A 206 8.51 3.04 7.67
N PRO A 207 7.82 4.18 7.86
CA PRO A 207 6.74 4.29 8.84
C PRO A 207 5.64 3.24 8.62
N TYR A 208 5.09 2.71 9.73
CA TYR A 208 4.06 1.68 9.66
C TYR A 208 2.78 2.16 8.93
N PHE A 209 2.44 3.45 9.03
CA PHE A 209 1.17 3.97 8.54
C PHE A 209 1.09 4.05 7.02
N ILE A 210 2.23 4.05 6.31
CA ILE A 210 2.25 3.92 4.85
C ILE A 210 2.20 2.46 4.38
N GLY A 211 2.20 1.48 5.30
CA GLY A 211 2.29 0.05 4.95
C GLY A 211 1.17 -0.46 4.04
N ASN A 212 -0.01 0.17 4.07
CA ASN A 212 -1.12 -0.16 3.16
C ASN A 212 -1.19 0.71 1.89
N CYS A 213 -0.25 1.63 1.71
CA CYS A 213 -0.11 2.45 0.52
C CYS A 213 0.66 1.71 -0.57
N ASP A 214 0.53 2.24 -1.78
CA ASP A 214 1.47 1.95 -2.86
C ASP A 214 2.88 2.45 -2.52
N VAL A 215 3.89 1.90 -3.18
CA VAL A 215 5.28 2.35 -3.01
C VAL A 215 5.37 3.82 -3.42
N ILE A 216 5.79 4.67 -2.49
CA ILE A 216 5.98 6.10 -2.71
C ILE A 216 7.23 6.37 -3.54
N ILE A 217 7.23 7.46 -4.31
CA ILE A 217 8.35 7.86 -5.15
C ILE A 217 8.37 9.39 -5.32
N ASP A 218 9.56 9.98 -5.32
CA ASP A 218 9.84 11.27 -5.97
C ASP A 218 10.45 10.96 -7.33
N ASN A 219 9.64 11.05 -8.40
CA ASN A 219 10.04 10.62 -9.74
C ASN A 219 11.11 11.54 -10.35
N GLU A 220 11.06 12.84 -10.08
CA GLU A 220 12.05 13.79 -10.61
C GLU A 220 13.44 13.50 -10.05
N LYS A 221 13.55 13.33 -8.72
CA LYS A 221 14.82 12.97 -8.09
C LYS A 221 15.25 11.57 -8.46
N PHE A 222 14.31 10.62 -8.55
CA PHE A 222 14.60 9.25 -8.96
C PHE A 222 15.27 9.23 -10.33
N ASN A 223 14.72 9.96 -11.31
CA ASN A 223 15.27 10.00 -12.67
C ASN A 223 16.73 10.50 -12.73
N LYS A 224 17.14 11.40 -11.82
CA LYS A 224 18.52 11.90 -11.72
C LYS A 224 19.51 10.83 -11.24
N ILE A 225 19.05 9.83 -10.50
CA ILE A 225 19.91 8.79 -9.89
C ILE A 225 19.47 7.36 -10.21
N LYS A 226 18.57 7.15 -11.18
CA LYS A 226 17.99 5.84 -11.52
C LYS A 226 19.03 4.76 -11.79
N GLU A 227 20.17 5.13 -12.36
CA GLU A 227 21.28 4.21 -12.60
C GLU A 227 21.83 3.61 -11.30
N CYS A 228 21.84 4.37 -10.19
CA CYS A 228 22.24 3.86 -8.87
C CYS A 228 21.29 2.76 -8.41
N PHE A 229 19.97 2.93 -8.63
CA PHE A 229 18.97 1.92 -8.29
C PHE A 229 19.08 0.67 -9.17
N ILE A 230 19.34 0.82 -10.46
CA ILE A 230 19.57 -0.30 -11.38
C ILE A 230 20.81 -1.08 -10.93
N ALA A 231 21.94 -0.40 -10.73
CA ALA A 231 23.18 -1.02 -10.28
C ALA A 231 23.01 -1.77 -8.95
N GLN A 232 22.37 -1.14 -7.97
CA GLN A 232 22.10 -1.75 -6.67
C GLN A 232 21.20 -2.99 -6.80
N SER A 233 20.09 -2.89 -7.55
CA SER A 233 19.17 -4.00 -7.78
C SER A 233 19.85 -5.18 -8.47
N VAL A 234 20.64 -4.94 -9.53
CA VAL A 234 21.41 -5.98 -10.23
C VAL A 234 22.47 -6.62 -9.33
N HIS A 235 23.11 -5.83 -8.46
CA HIS A 235 24.10 -6.32 -7.51
C HIS A 235 23.51 -7.27 -6.48
N THR A 236 22.36 -6.90 -5.90
CA THR A 236 21.76 -7.61 -4.76
C THR A 236 20.74 -8.67 -5.14
N ASN A 237 20.14 -8.59 -6.32
CA ASN A 237 19.12 -9.54 -6.77
C ASN A 237 19.74 -10.64 -7.64
N SER A 238 19.74 -11.88 -7.15
CA SER A 238 20.35 -13.02 -7.84
C SER A 238 19.79 -13.29 -9.25
N ILE A 239 18.50 -13.05 -9.47
CA ILE A 239 17.87 -13.25 -10.78
C ILE A 239 18.37 -12.21 -11.78
N LEU A 240 18.55 -10.96 -11.35
CA LEU A 240 19.09 -9.91 -12.20
C LEU A 240 20.58 -10.07 -12.45
N LYS A 241 21.35 -10.48 -11.43
CA LYS A 241 22.80 -10.71 -11.54
C LYS A 241 23.16 -11.71 -12.64
N ASN A 242 22.30 -12.71 -12.87
CA ASN A 242 22.48 -13.69 -13.93
C ASN A 242 22.06 -13.20 -15.32
N LYS A 243 21.27 -12.11 -15.40
CA LYS A 243 20.71 -11.57 -16.66
C LYS A 243 21.40 -10.31 -17.15
N PHE A 244 21.93 -9.50 -16.23
CA PHE A 244 22.50 -8.19 -16.52
C PHE A 244 23.93 -8.13 -16.00
N LYS A 245 24.81 -7.48 -16.76
CA LYS A 245 26.17 -7.20 -16.30
C LYS A 245 26.10 -6.13 -15.22
N PHE A 246 26.66 -6.44 -14.06
CA PHE A 246 26.81 -5.46 -12.99
C PHE A 246 27.76 -4.35 -13.45
N ARG A 247 27.36 -3.10 -13.22
CA ARG A 247 28.17 -1.91 -13.40
C ARG A 247 28.23 -1.19 -12.07
N GLU A 248 29.43 -1.08 -11.51
CA GLU A 248 29.64 -0.33 -10.28
C GLU A 248 29.43 1.17 -10.54
N ILE A 249 28.73 1.83 -9.62
CA ILE A 249 28.50 3.27 -9.66
C ILE A 249 29.04 3.86 -8.34
N PRO A 250 30.01 4.80 -8.40
CA PRO A 250 30.56 5.41 -7.21
C PRO A 250 29.48 6.02 -6.31
N ASN A 251 29.55 5.69 -5.03
CA ASN A 251 28.65 6.20 -3.99
C ASN A 251 27.15 5.91 -4.23
N ALA A 252 26.81 4.87 -4.99
CA ALA A 252 25.42 4.54 -5.31
C ALA A 252 24.55 4.37 -4.05
N LYS A 253 25.06 3.62 -3.06
CA LYS A 253 24.37 3.39 -1.79
C LYS A 253 24.08 4.69 -1.04
N LEU A 254 25.08 5.55 -0.88
CA LEU A 254 24.94 6.87 -0.25
C LEU A 254 23.91 7.75 -0.97
N LYS A 255 23.91 7.75 -2.31
CA LYS A 255 22.91 8.49 -3.10
C LYS A 255 21.50 7.97 -2.88
N ILE A 256 21.31 6.65 -2.76
CA ILE A 256 20.01 6.03 -2.48
C ILE A 256 19.56 6.34 -1.05
N ASP A 257 20.47 6.26 -0.07
CA ASP A 257 20.16 6.59 1.33
C ASP A 257 19.71 8.05 1.46
N ASN A 258 20.44 8.99 0.82
CA ASN A 258 20.07 10.40 0.77
C ASN A 258 18.74 10.64 0.06
N TYR A 259 18.45 9.92 -1.02
CA TYR A 259 17.17 9.99 -1.70
C TYR A 259 15.99 9.65 -0.76
N PHE A 260 16.09 8.53 -0.04
CA PHE A 260 15.01 8.14 0.88
C PHE A 260 14.92 9.07 2.09
N LYS A 261 16.06 9.54 2.60
CA LYS A 261 16.13 10.55 3.65
C LYS A 261 15.35 11.81 3.27
N GLU A 262 15.57 12.34 2.06
CA GLU A 262 14.87 13.52 1.56
C GLU A 262 13.39 13.25 1.27
N LEU A 263 13.07 12.10 0.67
CA LEU A 263 11.69 11.69 0.36
C LEU A 263 10.83 11.64 1.62
N LEU A 264 11.34 11.05 2.71
CA LEU A 264 10.61 10.99 3.98
C LEU A 264 10.69 12.30 4.76
N GLY A 265 11.85 12.96 4.78
CA GLY A 265 12.06 14.19 5.55
C GLY A 265 11.15 15.33 5.10
N SER A 266 11.04 15.53 3.78
CA SER A 266 10.21 16.60 3.21
C SER A 266 8.71 16.38 3.37
N LYS A 267 8.25 15.14 3.52
CA LYS A 267 6.82 14.78 3.52
C LYS A 267 6.28 14.33 4.88
N LEU A 268 7.12 13.71 5.71
CA LEU A 268 6.74 13.15 7.01
C LEU A 268 7.51 13.76 8.18
N GLY A 269 8.47 14.64 7.90
CA GLY A 269 9.30 15.33 8.89
C GLY A 269 10.62 14.64 9.22
N GLU A 270 11.51 15.38 9.91
CA GLU A 270 12.90 14.96 10.18
C GLU A 270 13.02 13.66 10.99
N LYS A 271 12.02 13.33 11.82
CA LYS A 271 11.98 12.09 12.61
C LYS A 271 12.19 10.87 11.72
N TYR A 272 11.58 10.83 10.54
CA TYR A 272 11.67 9.69 9.61
C TYR A 272 12.93 9.74 8.73
N ALA A 273 13.45 10.94 8.46
CA ALA A 273 14.71 11.12 7.77
C ALA A 273 15.88 10.49 8.56
N LYS A 274 15.84 10.55 9.90
CA LYS A 274 16.86 9.98 10.79
C LYS A 274 17.01 8.46 10.67
N ASN A 275 16.03 7.73 10.13
CA ASN A 275 16.14 6.28 9.89
C ASN A 275 17.20 5.92 8.83
N PHE A 276 17.69 6.90 8.09
CA PHE A 276 18.65 6.77 6.98
C PHE A 276 20.02 7.39 7.30
N ASN A 277 20.25 7.78 8.56
CA ASN A 277 21.58 8.12 9.06
C ASN A 277 22.39 6.87 9.45
#